data_AF-A0A1Q6T5A1-F1
#
_entry.id   AF-A0A1Q6T5A1-F1
#
_cell.length_a   1.000
_cell.length_b   1.000
_cell.length_c   1.000
_cell.angle_alpha   90.00
_cell.angle_beta   90.00
_cell.angle_gamma   90.00
#
_symmetry.space_group_name_H-M   'P 1'
#
loop_
_entity.id
_entity.type
_entity.pdbx_description
1 polymer ?
#
loop_
_entity_poly.entity_id
_entity_poly.type
_entity_poly.pdbx_seq_one_letter_code
_entity_poly.pdbx_strand_id
1 'polypeptide(L)'
;MFKKLKDFLIGRKAGDITPAEAHKIQKASYALAHTEVKKRFSPSYESMVSGLDSEEKQIFEGTAWYLAKIAENKPKYQQAIVEILEAKIAEKGINPEFREYLKLQVQNILSKNNL
;
A
#
# COMPACT_ATOMS: atom_id res chain seq x y z
N MET A 1 -21.13 11.29 -1.46
CA MET A 1 -21.66 12.28 -2.43
C MET A 1 -21.90 11.68 -3.83
N PHE A 2 -21.09 10.72 -4.31
CA PHE A 2 -21.23 10.07 -5.62
C PHE A 2 -22.51 9.23 -5.85
N LYS A 3 -23.09 8.64 -4.80
CA LYS A 3 -24.33 7.84 -4.91
C LYS A 3 -25.48 8.69 -5.47
N LYS A 4 -25.62 9.92 -4.96
CA LYS A 4 -26.66 10.88 -5.38
C LYS A 4 -26.58 11.33 -6.84
N LEU A 5 -25.39 11.36 -7.46
CA LEU A 5 -25.24 11.81 -8.86
C LEU A 5 -25.53 10.67 -9.85
N LYS A 6 -25.12 9.44 -9.51
CA LYS A 6 -25.50 8.25 -10.30
C LYS A 6 -27.01 8.03 -10.24
N ASP A 7 -27.61 8.15 -9.05
CA ASP A 7 -29.06 8.05 -8.85
C ASP A 7 -29.84 9.16 -9.58
N PHE A 8 -29.24 10.34 -9.80
CA PHE A 8 -29.85 11.45 -10.56
C PHE A 8 -29.89 11.22 -12.08
N LEU A 9 -28.96 10.42 -12.61
CA LEU A 9 -28.84 10.15 -14.05
C LEU A 9 -29.52 8.84 -14.46
N ILE A 10 -29.73 7.91 -13.52
CA ILE A 10 -30.43 6.65 -13.75
C ILE A 10 -31.94 6.94 -13.77
N GLY A 11 -32.50 7.14 -14.97
CA GLY A 11 -33.95 7.25 -15.20
C GLY A 11 -34.41 8.42 -16.07
N ARG A 12 -33.53 9.36 -16.43
CA ARG A 12 -33.88 10.51 -17.29
C ARG A 12 -33.50 10.27 -18.75
N LYS A 13 -34.41 10.57 -19.68
CA LYS A 13 -34.17 10.44 -21.12
C LYS A 13 -33.33 11.63 -21.61
N ALA A 14 -32.58 11.44 -22.70
CA ALA A 14 -31.84 12.52 -23.35
C ALA A 14 -32.82 13.64 -23.76
N GLY A 15 -32.75 14.79 -23.09
CA GLY A 15 -33.65 15.93 -23.30
C GLY A 15 -34.13 16.61 -22.01
N ASP A 16 -34.12 15.90 -20.87
CA ASP A 16 -34.64 16.43 -19.58
C ASP A 16 -33.61 17.23 -18.76
N ILE A 17 -32.47 17.59 -19.35
CA ILE A 17 -31.41 18.32 -18.67
C ILE A 17 -31.44 19.76 -19.15
N THR A 18 -31.80 20.68 -18.26
CA THR A 18 -31.79 22.11 -18.56
C THR A 18 -30.35 22.61 -18.77
N PRO A 19 -30.12 23.71 -19.52
CA PRO A 19 -28.79 24.26 -19.73
C PRO A 19 -28.04 24.55 -18.42
N ALA A 20 -28.76 24.97 -17.37
CA ALA A 20 -28.19 25.21 -16.04
C ALA A 20 -27.71 23.92 -15.36
N GLU A 21 -28.45 22.82 -15.50
CA GLU A 21 -28.05 21.51 -14.98
C GLU A 21 -26.90 20.91 -15.77
N ALA A 22 -26.90 21.06 -17.10
CA ALA A 22 -25.78 20.66 -17.96
C ALA A 22 -24.49 21.39 -17.56
N HIS A 23 -24.57 22.71 -17.35
CA HIS A 23 -23.44 23.50 -16.89
C HIS A 23 -22.94 23.07 -15.49
N LYS A 24 -23.86 22.72 -14.58
CA LYS A 24 -23.53 22.20 -13.25
C LYS A 24 -22.82 20.84 -13.32
N ILE A 25 -23.29 19.93 -14.18
CA ILE A 25 -22.65 18.63 -14.42
C ILE A 25 -21.28 18.84 -15.05
N GLN A 26 -21.17 19.69 -16.07
CA GLN A 26 -19.90 19.99 -16.73
C GLN A 26 -18.87 20.57 -15.76
N LYS A 27 -19.29 21.52 -14.90
CA LYS A 27 -18.43 22.11 -13.86
C LYS A 27 -18.01 21.07 -12.82
N ALA A 28 -18.91 20.19 -12.39
CA ALA A 28 -18.61 19.12 -11.45
C ALA A 28 -17.66 18.07 -12.06
N SER A 29 -17.89 17.67 -13.31
CA SER A 29 -17.01 16.76 -14.06
C SER A 29 -15.63 17.36 -14.30
N TYR A 30 -15.55 18.66 -14.63
CA TYR A 30 -14.30 19.37 -14.79
C TYR A 30 -13.52 19.43 -13.47
N ALA A 31 -14.20 19.77 -12.36
CA ALA A 31 -13.59 19.77 -11.03
C ALA A 31 -13.10 18.37 -10.60
N LEU A 32 -13.82 17.30 -10.95
CA LEU A 32 -13.42 15.91 -10.69
C LEU A 32 -12.23 15.46 -11.54
N ALA A 33 -12.20 15.85 -12.82
CA ALA A 33 -11.08 15.55 -13.70
C ALA A 33 -9.79 16.30 -13.28
N HIS A 34 -9.94 17.49 -12.68
CA HIS A 34 -8.84 18.35 -12.25
C HIS A 34 -8.59 18.33 -10.74
N THR A 35 -9.34 17.53 -9.97
CA THR A 35 -8.89 17.18 -8.62
C THR A 35 -7.63 16.36 -8.77
N GLU A 36 -6.48 16.98 -8.50
CA GLU A 36 -5.22 16.28 -8.32
C GLU A 36 -5.46 15.14 -7.33
N VAL A 37 -5.57 13.92 -7.85
CA VAL A 37 -5.47 12.74 -7.02
C VAL A 37 -4.08 12.83 -6.44
N LYS A 38 -3.96 13.31 -5.19
CA LYS A 38 -2.72 13.23 -4.42
C LYS A 38 -2.30 11.78 -4.55
N LYS A 39 -1.31 11.52 -5.39
CA LYS A 39 -0.70 10.19 -5.51
C LYS A 39 -0.23 9.91 -4.10
N ARG A 40 -0.97 9.05 -3.38
CA ARG A 40 -0.46 8.44 -2.15
C ARG A 40 0.74 7.67 -2.65
N PHE A 41 1.92 8.26 -2.52
CA PHE A 41 3.16 7.57 -2.74
C PHE A 41 3.23 6.53 -1.63
N SER A 42 2.68 5.34 -1.90
CA SER A 42 2.93 4.18 -1.08
C SER A 42 4.43 4.02 -0.98
N PRO A 43 5.00 3.90 0.23
CA PRO A 43 6.39 3.58 0.40
C PRO A 43 6.76 2.37 -0.47
N SER A 44 7.89 2.44 -1.18
CA SER A 44 8.30 1.41 -2.15
C SER A 44 8.42 0.00 -1.56
N TYR A 45 8.52 -0.12 -0.24
CA TYR A 45 8.60 -1.42 0.43
C TYR A 45 7.24 -2.14 0.45
N GLU A 46 6.10 -1.43 0.43
CA GLU A 46 4.77 -2.04 0.55
C GLU A 46 4.48 -3.01 -0.60
N SER A 47 4.93 -2.69 -1.82
CA SER A 47 4.78 -3.58 -2.97
C SER A 47 5.65 -4.83 -2.92
N MET A 48 6.69 -4.85 -2.07
CA MET A 48 7.62 -5.97 -1.97
C MET A 48 7.21 -6.99 -0.90
N VAL A 49 6.33 -6.61 0.03
CA VAL A 49 5.91 -7.45 1.17
C VAL A 49 5.34 -8.79 0.72
N SER A 50 4.65 -8.83 -0.43
CA SER A 50 4.09 -10.07 -1.00
C SER A 50 5.15 -11.15 -1.27
N GLY A 51 6.42 -10.79 -1.42
CA GLY A 51 7.50 -11.78 -1.56
C GLY A 51 7.75 -12.61 -0.31
N LEU A 52 7.29 -12.16 0.87
CA LEU A 52 7.33 -12.95 2.11
C LEU A 52 6.34 -14.12 2.10
N ASP A 53 5.38 -14.13 1.18
CA ASP A 53 4.43 -15.24 1.00
C ASP A 53 4.94 -16.30 0.00
N SER A 54 6.13 -16.09 -0.58
CA SER A 54 6.71 -17.02 -1.53
C SER A 54 7.24 -18.29 -0.85
N GLU A 55 6.94 -19.44 -1.43
CA GLU A 55 7.54 -20.73 -1.05
C GLU A 55 8.99 -20.84 -1.55
N GLU A 56 9.34 -20.09 -2.60
CA GLU A 56 10.69 -20.06 -3.14
C GLU A 56 11.62 -19.28 -2.20
N LYS A 57 12.59 -19.98 -1.61
CA LYS A 57 13.56 -19.45 -0.65
C LYS A 57 14.28 -18.19 -1.13
N GLN A 58 14.66 -18.14 -2.40
CA GLN A 58 15.39 -16.99 -2.96
C GLN A 58 14.55 -15.71 -2.96
N ILE A 59 13.26 -15.83 -3.30
CA ILE A 59 12.32 -14.71 -3.30
C ILE A 59 12.04 -14.29 -1.85
N PHE A 60 11.80 -15.25 -0.96
CA PHE A 60 11.54 -14.98 0.45
C PHE A 60 12.71 -14.26 1.13
N GLU A 61 13.91 -14.84 1.06
CA GLU A 61 15.11 -14.28 1.69
C GLU A 61 15.51 -12.94 1.06
N GLY A 62 15.41 -12.84 -0.27
CA GLY A 62 15.65 -11.60 -1.01
C GLY A 62 14.74 -10.47 -0.53
N THR A 63 13.43 -10.74 -0.39
CA THR A 63 12.47 -9.76 0.12
C THR A 63 12.78 -9.37 1.56
N ALA A 64 13.00 -10.34 2.45
CA ALA A 64 13.31 -10.08 3.85
C ALA A 64 14.60 -9.24 4.00
N TRP A 65 15.64 -9.55 3.24
CA TRP A 65 16.88 -8.77 3.21
C TRP A 65 16.65 -7.34 2.71
N TYR A 66 15.88 -7.17 1.63
CA TYR A 66 15.64 -5.85 1.05
C TYR A 66 14.82 -4.97 2.00
N LEU A 67 13.79 -5.53 2.64
CA LEU A 67 13.04 -4.86 3.69
C LEU A 67 13.96 -4.42 4.83
N ALA A 68 14.84 -5.31 5.30
CA ALA A 68 15.81 -4.97 6.33
C ALA A 68 16.75 -3.82 5.90
N LYS A 69 17.22 -3.82 4.64
CA LYS A 69 18.04 -2.71 4.12
C LYS A 69 17.28 -1.41 4.02
N ILE A 70 15.99 -1.42 3.68
CA ILE A 70 15.18 -0.20 3.71
C ILE A 70 15.04 0.31 5.15
N ALA A 71 14.77 -0.57 6.11
CA ALA A 71 14.67 -0.22 7.52
C ALA A 71 15.99 0.34 8.09
N GLU A 72 17.13 -0.26 7.72
CA GLU A 72 18.48 0.23 8.08
C GLU A 72 18.75 1.63 7.53
N ASN A 73 18.39 1.90 6.27
CA ASN A 73 18.75 3.16 5.59
C ASN A 73 17.71 4.28 5.77
N LYS A 74 16.47 3.94 6.14
CA LYS A 74 15.35 4.89 6.26
C LYS A 74 14.64 4.68 7.60
N PRO A 75 15.11 5.32 8.69
CA PRO A 75 14.55 5.17 10.04
C PRO A 75 13.03 5.40 10.11
N LYS A 76 12.49 6.31 9.28
CA LYS A 76 11.05 6.57 9.17
C LYS A 76 10.18 5.35 8.79
N TYR A 77 10.78 4.32 8.20
CA TYR A 77 10.10 3.08 7.81
C TYR A 77 10.50 1.89 8.68
N GLN A 78 11.45 2.08 9.60
CA GLN A 78 12.01 0.99 10.41
C GLN A 78 10.92 0.30 11.21
N GLN A 79 10.14 1.05 11.99
CA GLN A 79 9.09 0.48 12.83
C GLN A 79 8.07 -0.32 12.01
N ALA A 80 7.54 0.27 10.93
CA ALA A 80 6.55 -0.39 10.07
C ALA A 80 7.10 -1.69 9.45
N ILE A 81 8.37 -1.70 9.04
CA ILE A 81 9.01 -2.89 8.48
C ILE A 81 9.23 -3.96 9.55
N VAL A 82 9.69 -3.57 10.75
CA VAL A 82 9.86 -4.51 11.88
C VAL A 82 8.53 -5.16 12.23
N GLU A 83 7.44 -4.38 12.33
CA GLU A 83 6.10 -4.90 12.58
C GLU A 83 5.65 -5.94 11.53
N ILE A 84 5.95 -5.70 10.23
CA ILE A 84 5.67 -6.65 9.15
C ILE A 84 6.46 -7.96 9.34
N LEU A 85 7.75 -7.86 9.62
CA LEU A 85 8.61 -9.03 9.81
C LEU A 85 8.20 -9.83 11.05
N GLU A 86 7.90 -9.16 12.16
CA GLU A 86 7.43 -9.79 13.41
C GLU A 86 6.08 -10.48 13.23
N ALA A 87 5.14 -9.85 12.51
CA ALA A 87 3.87 -10.48 12.18
C ALA A 87 4.07 -11.77 11.37
N LYS A 88 5.00 -11.76 10.41
CA LYS A 88 5.35 -12.93 9.60
C LYS A 88 6.04 -14.03 10.43
N ILE A 89 6.89 -13.67 11.39
CA ILE A 89 7.48 -14.61 12.37
C ILE A 89 6.41 -15.28 13.23
N ALA A 90 5.39 -14.52 13.65
CA ALA A 90 4.30 -15.00 14.49
C ALA A 90 3.29 -15.89 13.71
N GLU A 91 3.31 -15.85 12.38
CA GLU A 91 2.40 -16.60 11.52
C GLU A 91 2.53 -18.12 11.73
N LYS A 92 1.39 -18.80 11.81
CA LYS A 92 1.34 -20.27 11.95
C LYS A 92 1.62 -20.92 10.60
N GLY A 93 2.51 -21.90 10.57
CA GLY A 93 2.83 -22.67 9.36
C GLY A 93 3.97 -22.13 8.51
N ILE A 94 4.57 -20.99 8.88
CA ILE A 94 5.83 -20.56 8.27
C ILE A 94 6.93 -21.61 8.48
N ASN A 95 7.73 -21.84 7.44
CA ASN A 95 8.90 -22.71 7.50
C ASN A 95 9.85 -22.26 8.64
N PRO A 96 10.32 -23.19 9.50
CA PRO A 96 11.28 -22.87 10.57
C PRO A 96 12.54 -22.13 10.08
N GLU A 97 13.09 -22.49 8.92
CA GLU A 97 14.27 -21.81 8.36
C GLU A 97 13.98 -20.34 8.03
N PHE A 98 12.83 -20.10 7.41
CA PHE A 98 12.37 -18.75 7.06
C PHE A 98 12.12 -17.92 8.31
N ARG A 99 11.55 -18.53 9.36
CA ARG A 99 11.33 -17.89 10.65
C ARG A 99 12.65 -17.46 11.30
N GLU A 100 13.66 -18.33 11.31
CA GLU A 100 14.98 -17.98 11.87
C GLU A 100 15.67 -16.89 11.05
N TYR A 101 15.56 -16.93 9.73
CA TYR A 101 16.09 -15.89 8.86
C TYR A 101 15.46 -14.51 9.15
N LEU A 102 14.13 -14.46 9.31
CA LEU A 102 13.43 -13.23 9.67
C LEU A 102 13.87 -12.67 11.03
N LYS A 103 14.02 -13.52 12.05
CA LYS A 103 14.52 -13.10 13.37
C LYS A 103 15.91 -12.46 13.26
N LEU A 104 16.79 -13.07 12.47
CA LEU A 104 18.13 -12.54 12.23
C LEU A 104 18.08 -11.17 11.54
N GLN A 105 17.18 -10.97 10.58
CA GLN A 105 16.98 -9.66 9.95
C GLN A 105 16.46 -8.60 10.93
N VAL A 106 15.46 -8.93 11.76
CA VAL A 106 14.94 -8.02 12.80
C VAL A 106 16.05 -7.62 13.77
N GLN A 107 16.85 -8.58 14.22
CA GLN A 107 17.99 -8.30 15.11
C GLN A 107 19.01 -7.37 14.45
N ASN A 108 19.32 -7.55 13.17
CA ASN A 108 20.25 -6.69 12.43
C ASN A 108 19.75 -5.24 12.33
N ILE A 109 18.45 -5.04 12.07
CA ILE A 109 17.83 -3.71 12.00
C ILE A 109 17.93 -3.00 13.35
N LEU A 110 17.65 -3.71 14.44
CA LEU A 110 17.65 -3.13 15.79
C LEU A 110 19.07 -2.87 16.31
N SER A 111 20.04 -3.74 15.98
CA SER A 111 21.42 -3.60 16.44
C SER A 111 22.13 -2.40 15.84
N LYS A 112 21.85 -2.04 14.58
CA LYS A 112 22.51 -0.92 13.89
C LYS A 112 22.01 0.46 14.27
N ASN A 113 20.79 0.59 14.80
CA ASN A 113 20.21 1.88 15.18
C ASN A 113 20.49 2.27 16.63
N ASN A 114 21.20 1.42 17.39
CA ASN A 114 21.66 1.70 18.76
C ASN A 114 23.13 2.18 18.82
N LEU A 115 23.72 2.53 17.67
CA LEU A 115 25.07 3.10 17.51
C LEU A 115 24.95 4.51 16.91
#